data_AF-A0AAU2QH66-F1
#
_entry.id   AF-A0AAU2QH66-F1
#
_cell.length_a   1.000
_cell.length_b   1.000
_cell.length_c   1.000
_cell.angle_alpha   90.00
_cell.angle_beta   90.00
_cell.angle_gamma   90.00
#
_symmetry.space_group_name_H-M   'P 1'
#
loop_
_entity.id
_entity.type
_entity.pdbx_description
1 polymer ?
#
loop_
_entity_poly.entity_id
_entity_poly.type
_entity_poly.pdbx_seq_one_letter_code
_entity_poly.pdbx_strand_id
1 'polypeptide(L)'
;MGQRTAIRSAVRQAGDYDLVELLRLRALLFDGLADSFFNSPSGDEGWLDTLAVVLREQLTADTVRVLVVDGDDGRLAACGIGAVEQRLPGPHLLNGRIGQVIGVVTDPAHRRRGHSRAIMAELLDWFREHEVARVDLYASAEGEPLYRDLGFIDHPDPSLYWRP
;
A
#
# COMPACT_ATOMS: atom_id res chain seq x y z
N MET A 1 -1.09 -5.59 -40.32
CA MET A 1 -1.71 -6.50 -39.33
C MET A 1 -0.96 -6.31 -38.02
N GLY A 2 -1.42 -5.37 -37.19
CA GLY A 2 -0.68 -4.89 -36.02
C GLY A 2 -0.78 -5.86 -34.84
N GLN A 3 0.36 -6.35 -34.38
CA GLN A 3 0.46 -6.93 -33.05
C GLN A 3 0.59 -5.79 -32.04
N ARG A 4 -0.53 -5.45 -31.37
CA ARG A 4 -0.50 -4.69 -30.12
C ARG A 4 0.14 -5.59 -29.08
N THR A 5 1.42 -5.38 -28.79
CA THR A 5 2.08 -5.90 -27.60
C THR A 5 1.28 -5.41 -26.40
N ALA A 6 0.51 -6.29 -25.77
CA ALA A 6 -0.10 -6.00 -24.48
C ALA A 6 1.05 -5.83 -23.49
N ILE A 7 1.37 -4.59 -23.14
CA ILE A 7 2.29 -4.29 -22.05
C ILE A 7 1.65 -4.90 -20.81
N ARG A 8 2.18 -6.02 -20.33
CA ARG A 8 1.94 -6.45 -18.95
C ARG A 8 2.46 -5.31 -18.09
N SER A 9 1.57 -4.54 -17.47
CA SER A 9 1.96 -3.46 -16.59
C SER A 9 2.75 -4.04 -15.42
N ALA A 10 4.08 -3.90 -15.50
CA ALA A 10 4.99 -4.37 -14.47
C ALA A 10 4.90 -3.45 -13.26
N VAL A 11 5.10 -4.00 -12.07
CA VAL A 11 5.22 -3.21 -10.84
C VAL A 11 6.57 -2.50 -10.87
N ARG A 12 6.59 -1.21 -10.54
CA ARG A 12 7.82 -0.42 -10.44
C ARG A 12 7.81 0.47 -9.20
N GLN A 13 9.00 0.89 -8.77
CA GLN A 13 9.14 1.96 -7.78
C GLN A 13 8.53 3.26 -8.33
N ALA A 14 7.81 3.97 -7.47
CA ALA A 14 7.30 5.29 -7.78
C ALA A 14 8.41 6.34 -7.74
N GLY A 15 8.34 7.33 -8.62
CA GLY A 15 9.20 8.52 -8.60
C GLY A 15 8.41 9.79 -8.26
N ASP A 16 9.12 10.91 -8.13
CA ASP A 16 8.49 12.21 -7.83
C ASP A 16 7.42 12.64 -8.85
N TYR A 17 7.55 12.20 -10.10
CA TYR A 17 6.60 12.48 -11.17
C TYR A 17 5.26 11.74 -11.00
N ASP A 18 5.21 10.69 -10.16
CA ASP A 18 4.00 9.94 -9.88
C ASP A 18 3.12 10.60 -8.80
N LEU A 19 3.62 11.64 -8.12
CA LEU A 19 2.99 12.20 -6.91
C LEU A 19 1.51 12.56 -7.11
N VAL A 20 1.17 13.21 -8.22
CA VAL A 20 -0.21 13.62 -8.51
C VAL A 20 -1.14 12.41 -8.58
N GLU A 21 -0.70 11.33 -9.22
CA GLU A 21 -1.51 10.12 -9.36
C GLU A 21 -1.50 9.27 -8.08
N LEU A 22 -0.43 9.31 -7.29
CA LEU A 22 -0.40 8.73 -5.95
C LEU A 22 -1.44 9.39 -5.02
N LEU A 23 -1.53 10.72 -5.02
CA LEU A 23 -2.53 11.46 -4.25
C LEU A 23 -3.96 11.07 -4.65
N ARG A 24 -4.21 11.00 -5.96
CA ARG A 24 -5.51 10.54 -6.49
C ARG A 24 -5.84 9.12 -6.05
N LEU A 25 -4.92 8.18 -6.21
CA LEU A 25 -5.14 6.79 -5.80
C LEU A 25 -5.36 6.69 -4.28
N ARG A 26 -4.66 7.48 -3.48
CA ARG A 26 -4.85 7.54 -2.03
C ARG A 26 -6.23 8.11 -1.65
N ALA A 27 -6.75 9.07 -2.41
CA ALA A 27 -8.14 9.53 -2.24
C ALA A 27 -9.14 8.40 -2.54
N LEU A 28 -8.97 7.69 -3.67
CA LEU A 28 -9.82 6.55 -4.03
C LEU A 28 -9.79 5.42 -2.99
N LEU A 29 -8.64 5.18 -2.36
CA LEU A 29 -8.52 4.20 -1.28
C LEU A 29 -9.48 4.53 -0.14
N PHE A 30 -9.60 5.80 0.25
CA PHE A 30 -10.49 6.20 1.34
C PHE A 30 -11.95 6.32 0.94
N ASP A 31 -12.25 6.71 -0.30
CA ASP A 31 -13.62 6.66 -0.81
C ASP A 31 -14.20 5.24 -0.74
N GLY A 32 -13.37 4.23 -1.04
CA GLY A 32 -13.73 2.80 -0.91
C GLY A 32 -13.77 2.28 0.54
N LEU A 33 -13.35 3.09 1.50
CA LEU A 33 -13.25 2.79 2.93
C LEU A 33 -14.22 3.64 3.76
N ALA A 34 -15.24 4.23 3.13
CA ALA A 34 -16.18 5.18 3.75
C ALA A 34 -16.84 4.66 5.05
N ASP A 35 -17.05 3.35 5.19
CA ASP A 35 -17.62 2.72 6.40
C ASP A 35 -16.56 2.11 7.34
N SER A 36 -15.27 2.46 7.17
CA SER A 36 -14.17 1.90 7.94
C SER A 36 -13.58 2.89 8.95
N PHE A 37 -12.73 2.36 9.84
CA PHE A 37 -11.93 3.13 10.80
C PHE A 37 -11.18 4.32 10.19
N PHE A 38 -10.82 4.25 8.91
CA PHE A 38 -10.06 5.30 8.24
C PHE A 38 -10.88 6.51 7.78
N ASN A 39 -12.20 6.48 7.94
CA ASN A 39 -13.01 7.65 7.62
C ASN A 39 -12.78 8.77 8.63
N SER A 40 -12.46 9.97 8.15
CA SER A 40 -12.39 11.15 9.01
C SER A 40 -13.77 11.81 9.08
N PRO A 41 -14.33 12.06 10.29
CA PRO A 41 -15.60 12.77 10.43
C PRO A 41 -15.58 14.21 9.89
N SER A 42 -14.40 14.78 9.61
CA SER A 42 -14.21 16.22 9.49
C SER A 42 -14.23 16.80 8.06
N GLY A 43 -14.27 15.98 6.99
CA GLY A 43 -14.31 16.50 5.61
C GLY A 43 -13.18 17.48 5.26
N ASP A 44 -12.05 17.41 5.98
CA ASP A 44 -10.99 18.41 5.93
C ASP A 44 -10.12 18.20 4.68
N GLU A 45 -10.32 19.00 3.64
CA GLU A 45 -9.64 18.85 2.34
C GLU A 45 -8.11 19.04 2.40
N GLY A 46 -7.56 19.63 3.48
CA GLY A 46 -6.13 19.92 3.64
C GLY A 46 -5.22 18.70 3.84
N TRP A 47 -5.80 17.50 4.04
CA TRP A 47 -5.00 16.29 4.25
C TRP A 47 -4.20 15.88 3.00
N LEU A 48 -4.68 16.20 1.79
CA LEU A 48 -3.98 15.88 0.54
C LEU A 48 -2.69 16.68 0.39
N ASP A 49 -2.71 17.97 0.77
CA ASP A 49 -1.50 18.81 0.77
C ASP A 49 -0.48 18.30 1.78
N THR A 50 -0.94 17.93 2.97
CA THR A 50 -0.09 17.33 4.01
C THR A 50 0.49 15.99 3.53
N LEU A 51 -0.33 15.15 2.89
CA LEU A 51 0.13 13.90 2.32
C LEU A 51 1.16 14.13 1.21
N ALA A 52 0.99 15.15 0.37
CA ALA A 52 1.92 15.45 -0.71
C ALA A 52 3.33 15.75 -0.20
N VAL A 53 3.44 16.51 0.90
CA VAL A 53 4.71 16.81 1.55
C VAL A 53 5.36 15.51 2.06
N VAL A 54 4.62 14.71 2.83
CA VAL A 54 5.15 13.48 3.44
C VAL A 54 5.50 12.43 2.38
N LEU A 55 4.70 12.28 1.33
CA LEU A 55 4.98 11.31 0.26
C LEU A 55 6.29 11.64 -0.46
N ARG A 56 6.60 12.92 -0.72
CA ARG A 56 7.87 13.30 -1.34
C ARG A 56 9.07 12.86 -0.50
N GLU A 57 8.98 13.03 0.82
CA GLU A 57 10.03 12.56 1.73
C GLU A 57 10.12 11.03 1.70
N GLN A 58 8.99 10.34 1.76
CA GLN A 58 8.95 8.87 1.78
C GLN A 58 9.35 8.20 0.47
N LEU A 59 9.20 8.87 -0.67
CA LEU A 59 9.66 8.35 -1.98
C LEU A 59 11.18 8.13 -2.03
N THR A 60 11.93 8.84 -1.18
CA THR A 60 13.40 8.74 -1.11
C THR A 60 13.90 8.03 0.15
N ALA A 61 13.01 7.59 1.04
CA ALA A 61 13.37 6.93 2.28
C ALA A 61 13.66 5.44 2.07
N ASP A 62 14.80 4.95 2.57
CA ASP A 62 15.16 3.52 2.50
C ASP A 62 14.21 2.61 3.29
N THR A 63 13.48 3.18 4.26
CA THR A 63 12.53 2.46 5.10
C THR A 63 11.10 2.45 4.55
N VAL A 64 10.85 3.06 3.38
CA VAL A 64 9.54 3.08 2.75
C VAL A 64 9.64 2.64 1.30
N ARG A 65 8.71 1.78 0.88
CA ARG A 65 8.59 1.32 -0.50
C ARG A 65 7.25 1.73 -1.06
N VAL A 66 7.27 2.58 -2.08
CA VAL A 66 6.09 3.02 -2.82
C VAL A 66 6.14 2.39 -4.20
N LEU A 67 5.21 1.48 -4.47
CA LEU A 67 5.13 0.75 -5.73
C LEU A 67 3.91 1.19 -6.52
N VAL A 68 4.05 1.23 -7.84
CA VAL A 68 3.00 1.62 -8.77
C VAL A 68 2.93 0.66 -9.95
N VAL A 69 1.78 0.65 -10.60
CA VAL A 69 1.53 -0.05 -11.86
C VAL A 69 0.94 0.96 -12.84
N ASP A 70 1.58 1.09 -14.01
CA ASP A 70 1.10 1.98 -15.07
C ASP A 70 -0.14 1.40 -15.77
N GLY A 71 -1.13 2.26 -15.99
CA GLY A 71 -2.31 2.00 -16.79
C GLY A 71 -2.04 2.18 -18.29
N ASP A 72 -2.92 1.60 -19.10
CA ASP A 72 -2.93 1.73 -20.56
C ASP A 72 -3.44 3.09 -21.06
N ASP A 73 -3.96 3.93 -20.16
CA ASP A 73 -4.51 5.26 -20.38
C ASP A 73 -3.53 6.40 -20.04
N GLY A 74 -2.27 6.07 -19.72
CA GLY A 74 -1.25 7.05 -19.34
C GLY A 74 -1.36 7.52 -17.89
N ARG A 75 -2.15 6.83 -17.06
CA ARG A 75 -2.34 7.08 -15.63
C ARG A 75 -1.81 5.92 -14.81
N LEU A 76 -1.79 6.05 -13.48
CA LEU A 76 -1.50 4.90 -12.62
C LEU A 76 -2.75 4.04 -12.43
N ALA A 77 -2.63 2.75 -12.73
CA ALA A 77 -3.66 1.75 -12.53
C ALA A 77 -3.77 1.29 -11.07
N ALA A 78 -2.65 1.24 -10.34
CA ALA A 78 -2.62 0.82 -8.95
C ALA A 78 -1.38 1.36 -8.23
N CYS A 79 -1.45 1.44 -6.90
CA CYS A 79 -0.29 1.66 -6.05
C CYS A 79 -0.38 0.87 -4.75
N GLY A 80 0.77 0.69 -4.10
CA GLY A 80 0.85 0.18 -2.74
C GLY A 80 2.05 0.72 -2.01
N ILE A 81 1.89 0.88 -0.69
CA ILE A 81 2.90 1.47 0.18
C ILE A 81 3.21 0.50 1.31
N GLY A 82 4.49 0.16 1.47
CA GLY A 82 5.02 -0.59 2.59
C GLY A 82 6.05 0.24 3.37
N ALA A 83 6.12 0.07 4.68
CA ALA A 83 7.13 0.70 5.52
C ALA A 83 7.78 -0.32 6.46
N VAL A 84 9.07 -0.17 6.72
CA VAL A 84 9.81 -0.94 7.73
C VAL A 84 9.99 -0.08 8.97
N GLU A 85 9.52 -0.59 10.10
CA GLU A 85 9.66 0.04 11.41
C GLU A 85 10.65 -0.72 12.28
N GLN A 86 11.47 0.03 13.01
CA GLN A 86 12.31 -0.51 14.06
C GLN A 86 11.59 -0.41 15.41
N ARG A 87 11.23 -1.56 15.97
CA ARG A 87 10.72 -1.73 17.33
C ARG A 87 11.84 -2.21 18.26
N LEU A 88 11.56 -2.19 19.56
CA LEU A 88 12.44 -2.82 20.55
C LEU A 88 12.43 -4.34 20.34
N PRO A 89 13.61 -4.99 20.29
CA PRO A 89 13.68 -6.44 20.23
C PRO A 89 12.96 -7.13 21.39
N GLY A 90 12.40 -8.30 21.11
CA GLY A 90 11.76 -9.16 22.10
C GLY A 90 11.90 -10.64 21.75
N PRO A 91 11.45 -11.55 22.63
CA PRO A 91 11.62 -13.00 22.46
C PRO A 91 11.11 -13.56 21.12
N HIS A 92 10.12 -12.92 20.51
CA HIS A 92 9.51 -13.32 19.24
C HIS A 92 9.84 -12.38 18.07
N LEU A 93 10.66 -11.35 18.31
CA LEU A 93 11.04 -10.33 17.33
C LEU A 93 12.48 -9.87 17.63
N LEU A 94 13.46 -10.74 17.35
CA LEU A 94 14.84 -10.55 17.82
C LEU A 94 15.56 -9.36 17.17
N ASN A 95 15.24 -9.03 15.91
CA ASN A 95 15.83 -7.89 15.22
C ASN A 95 14.99 -6.60 15.37
N GLY A 96 13.81 -6.69 15.98
CA GLY A 96 12.90 -5.54 16.13
C GLY A 96 12.24 -5.06 14.83
N ARG A 97 12.46 -5.67 13.67
CA ARG A 97 11.97 -5.16 12.37
C ARG A 97 10.57 -5.67 12.04
N ILE A 98 9.62 -4.74 11.93
CA ILE A 98 8.24 -5.02 11.50
C ILE A 98 7.97 -4.28 10.20
N GLY A 99 7.29 -4.94 9.27
CA GLY A 99 6.77 -4.34 8.06
C GLY A 99 5.32 -3.91 8.27
N GLN A 100 4.92 -2.79 7.70
CA GLN A 100 3.53 -2.37 7.66
C GLN A 100 3.13 -2.13 6.21
N VAL A 101 2.07 -2.78 5.73
CA VAL A 101 1.41 -2.37 4.50
C VAL A 101 0.41 -1.28 4.84
N ILE A 102 0.72 -0.06 4.41
CA ILE A 102 -0.06 1.15 4.71
C ILE A 102 -1.34 1.20 3.86
N GLY A 103 -1.26 0.74 2.62
CA GLY A 103 -2.43 0.66 1.74
C GLY A 103 -2.07 0.13 0.37
N VAL A 104 -3.01 -0.59 -0.25
CA VAL A 104 -2.95 -1.04 -1.63
C VAL A 104 -4.27 -0.70 -2.29
N VAL A 105 -4.22 -0.02 -3.43
CA VAL A 105 -5.40 0.45 -4.15
C VAL A 105 -5.22 0.22 -5.64
N THR A 106 -6.29 -0.22 -6.29
CA THR A 106 -6.38 -0.32 -7.75
C THR A 106 -7.54 0.56 -8.23
N ASP A 107 -7.27 1.38 -9.23
CA ASP A 107 -8.28 2.18 -9.92
C ASP A 107 -9.44 1.27 -10.37
N PRO A 108 -10.72 1.64 -10.11
CA PRO A 108 -11.88 0.88 -10.56
C PRO A 108 -11.81 0.43 -12.04
N ALA A 109 -11.30 1.26 -12.94
CA ALA A 109 -11.18 0.94 -14.37
C ALA A 109 -10.17 -0.19 -14.67
N HIS A 110 -9.24 -0.45 -13.75
CA HIS A 110 -8.15 -1.42 -13.87
C HIS A 110 -8.28 -2.60 -12.90
N ARG A 111 -9.38 -2.71 -12.17
CA ARG A 111 -9.62 -3.84 -11.23
C ARG A 111 -9.73 -5.19 -11.95
N ARG A 112 -9.58 -6.26 -11.16
CA ARG A 112 -9.66 -7.67 -11.60
C ARG A 112 -8.60 -8.08 -12.64
N ARG A 113 -7.52 -7.31 -12.76
CA ARG A 113 -6.36 -7.60 -13.62
C ARG A 113 -5.13 -8.11 -12.85
N GLY A 114 -5.25 -8.30 -11.54
CA GLY A 114 -4.17 -8.84 -10.69
C GLY A 114 -3.17 -7.82 -10.13
N HIS A 115 -3.38 -6.52 -10.32
CA HIS A 115 -2.44 -5.47 -9.90
C HIS A 115 -2.15 -5.46 -8.40
N SER A 116 -3.17 -5.49 -7.53
CA SER A 116 -2.95 -5.56 -6.07
C SER A 116 -2.14 -6.79 -5.65
N ARG A 117 -2.36 -7.95 -6.29
CA ARG A 117 -1.61 -9.17 -5.98
C ARG A 117 -0.13 -9.02 -6.39
N ALA A 118 0.13 -8.41 -7.55
CA ALA A 118 1.48 -8.15 -8.01
C ALA A 118 2.23 -7.18 -7.09
N ILE A 119 1.58 -6.08 -6.70
CA ILE A 119 2.14 -5.11 -5.74
C ILE A 119 2.46 -5.77 -4.40
N MET A 120 1.53 -6.58 -3.88
CA MET A 120 1.75 -7.27 -2.61
C MET A 120 2.91 -8.28 -2.67
N ALA A 121 3.07 -9.00 -3.78
CA ALA A 121 4.20 -9.90 -3.95
C ALA A 121 5.54 -9.16 -3.85
N GLU A 122 5.68 -8.05 -4.57
CA GLU A 122 6.88 -7.21 -4.54
C GLU A 122 7.13 -6.57 -3.17
N LEU A 123 6.09 -6.12 -2.46
CA LEU A 123 6.24 -5.61 -1.08
C LEU A 123 6.71 -6.71 -0.12
N LEU A 124 6.15 -7.93 -0.21
CA LEU A 124 6.54 -9.05 0.63
C LEU A 124 7.96 -9.54 0.34
N ASP A 125 8.39 -9.49 -0.93
CA ASP A 125 9.77 -9.77 -1.32
C ASP A 125 10.72 -8.71 -0.73
N TRP A 126 10.38 -7.43 -0.87
CA TRP A 126 11.16 -6.33 -0.28
C TRP A 126 11.25 -6.41 1.25
N PHE A 127 10.16 -6.76 1.94
CA PHE A 127 10.18 -6.97 3.39
C PHE A 127 11.13 -8.12 3.79
N ARG A 128 11.15 -9.21 3.03
CA ARG A 128 12.09 -10.31 3.25
C ARG A 128 13.54 -9.88 3.07
N GLU A 129 13.83 -9.08 2.05
CA GLU A 129 15.17 -8.49 1.84
C GLU A 129 15.62 -7.59 3.00
N HIS A 130 14.67 -6.93 3.67
CA HIS A 130 14.90 -6.06 4.83
C HIS A 130 14.87 -6.80 6.17
N GLU A 131 14.91 -8.14 6.12
CA GLU A 131 14.87 -9.02 7.30
C GLU A 131 13.65 -8.76 8.20
N VAL A 132 12.54 -8.29 7.64
CA VAL A 132 11.31 -8.09 8.42
C VAL A 132 10.80 -9.44 8.93
N ALA A 133 10.56 -9.53 10.23
CA ALA A 133 10.12 -10.76 10.86
C ALA A 133 8.58 -10.92 10.86
N ARG A 134 7.84 -9.81 10.75
CA ARG A 134 6.37 -9.78 10.71
C ARG A 134 5.88 -8.63 9.86
N VAL A 135 4.83 -8.85 9.07
CA VAL A 135 4.17 -7.79 8.29
C VAL A 135 2.73 -7.63 8.77
N ASP A 136 2.36 -6.41 9.15
CA ASP A 136 1.03 -6.07 9.63
C ASP A 136 0.28 -5.24 8.57
N LEU A 137 -1.04 -5.39 8.50
CA LEU A 137 -1.92 -4.59 7.64
C LEU A 137 -3.32 -4.47 8.23
N TYR A 138 -4.07 -3.49 7.73
CA TYR A 138 -5.51 -3.37 7.99
C TYR A 138 -6.26 -3.59 6.68
N ALA A 139 -7.07 -4.64 6.62
CA ALA A 139 -7.79 -5.02 5.42
C ALA A 139 -9.15 -4.32 5.34
N SER A 140 -9.52 -3.88 4.14
CA SER A 140 -10.93 -3.64 3.81
C SER A 140 -11.65 -4.97 3.57
N ALA A 141 -12.98 -4.99 3.67
CA ALA A 141 -13.77 -6.19 3.34
C ALA A 141 -13.53 -6.67 1.88
N GLU A 142 -13.31 -5.75 0.93
CA GLU A 142 -12.99 -6.11 -0.47
C GLU A 142 -11.56 -6.68 -0.61
N GLY A 143 -10.60 -6.18 0.18
CA GLY A 143 -9.20 -6.57 0.11
C GLY A 143 -8.86 -7.83 0.91
N GLU A 144 -9.62 -8.14 1.96
CA GLU A 144 -9.34 -9.26 2.87
C GLU A 144 -9.10 -10.61 2.15
N PRO A 145 -9.94 -11.06 1.19
CA PRO A 145 -9.73 -12.34 0.52
C PRO A 145 -8.36 -12.46 -0.15
N LEU A 146 -7.85 -11.36 -0.73
CA LEU A 146 -6.51 -11.35 -1.31
C LEU A 146 -5.43 -11.58 -0.25
N TYR A 147 -5.53 -10.91 0.90
CA TYR A 147 -4.53 -11.04 1.96
C TYR A 147 -4.56 -12.45 2.58
N ARG A 148 -5.74 -13.04 2.76
CA ARG A 148 -5.88 -14.44 3.21
C ARG A 148 -5.23 -15.40 2.23
N ASP A 149 -5.45 -15.23 0.92
CA ASP A 149 -4.79 -16.03 -0.13
C ASP A 149 -3.27 -15.88 -0.13
N LEU A 150 -2.74 -14.77 0.37
CA LEU A 150 -1.30 -14.51 0.53
C LEU A 150 -0.75 -15.03 1.87
N GLY A 151 -1.58 -15.66 2.72
CA GLY A 151 -1.19 -16.26 3.98
C GLY A 151 -1.29 -15.34 5.20
N PHE A 152 -1.89 -14.15 5.07
CA PHE A 152 -2.20 -13.32 6.23
C PHE A 152 -3.27 -14.00 7.10
N ILE A 153 -3.07 -13.93 8.41
CA ILE A 153 -3.96 -14.46 9.43
C ILE A 153 -4.32 -13.34 10.41
N ASP A 154 -5.38 -13.55 11.19
CA ASP A 154 -5.75 -12.62 12.24
C ASP A 154 -4.64 -12.51 13.29
N HIS A 155 -4.48 -11.31 13.85
CA HIS A 155 -3.63 -11.15 15.02
C HIS A 155 -4.22 -11.99 16.18
N PRO A 156 -3.42 -12.82 16.87
CA PRO A 156 -3.94 -13.72 17.90
C PRO A 156 -4.48 -12.97 19.12
N ASP A 157 -3.94 -11.78 19.39
CA ASP A 157 -4.40 -10.88 20.46
C ASP A 157 -5.30 -9.76 19.91
N PRO A 158 -6.20 -9.20 20.74
CA PRO A 158 -7.04 -8.07 20.36
C PRO A 158 -6.21 -6.84 19.91
N SER A 159 -6.59 -6.25 18.78
CA SER A 159 -6.08 -4.96 18.33
C SER A 159 -6.97 -3.84 18.87
N LEU A 160 -6.41 -2.92 19.66
CA LEU A 160 -7.12 -1.78 20.25
C LEU A 160 -6.44 -0.47 19.78
N TYR A 161 -7.22 0.58 19.58
CA TYR A 161 -6.71 1.92 19.31
C TYR A 161 -7.33 2.93 20.27
N TRP A 162 -6.61 4.03 20.50
CA TRP A 162 -7.11 5.19 21.25
C TRP A 162 -6.92 6.44 20.40
N ARG A 163 -8.01 7.19 20.20
CA ARG A 163 -8.01 8.47 19.48
C ARG A 163 -8.46 9.54 20.48
N PRO A 164 -7.54 10.39 20.97
CA PRO A 164 -7.88 11.46 21.90
C PRO A 164 -8.73 12.57 21.23
#